data_AF-A0A342CJ43-F1
#
_entry.id   AF-A0A342CJ43-F1
#
_cell.length_a   1.000
_cell.length_b   1.000
_cell.length_c   1.000
_cell.angle_alpha   90.00
_cell.angle_beta   90.00
_cell.angle_gamma   90.00
#
_symmetry.space_group_name_H-M   'P 1'
#
loop_
_entity.id
_entity.type
_entity.pdbx_description
1 polymer ?
#
loop_
_entity_poly.entity_id
_entity_poly.type
_entity_poly.pdbx_seq_one_letter_code
_entity_poly.pdbx_strand_id
1 'polypeptide(L)'
;MDKFWKKLSPGANHVERKSIESSVTVPDVPSFQSLIDAADSGSFDMHEFERACGIPNRMLLPKGKKDGMEFSLFLAVTDGSHDLTHPDVESEHGGTHAHCGAHGEVYPDKRPMGFPLDRRIPDRRVFDETTNIKFTHVKVYHDERKFTVVGA
;
A
#
# COMPACT_ATOMS: atom_id res chain seq x y z
N MET A 1 1.09 3.13 -4.27
CA MET A 1 1.93 2.15 -3.56
C MET A 1 1.42 1.94 -2.15
N ASP A 2 1.08 3.00 -1.43
CA ASP A 2 0.52 2.88 -0.08
C ASP A 2 -0.30 4.12 0.27
N LYS A 3 -1.16 4.02 1.28
CA LYS A 3 -1.88 5.11 1.95
C LYS A 3 -2.10 4.68 3.40
N PHE A 4 -1.66 5.48 4.36
CA PHE A 4 -1.80 5.18 5.78
C PHE A 4 -1.94 6.46 6.60
N TRP A 5 -2.42 6.32 7.82
CA TRP A 5 -2.60 7.41 8.76
C TRP A 5 -1.49 7.38 9.81
N LYS A 6 -1.01 8.56 10.22
CA LYS A 6 -0.01 8.67 11.28
C LYS A 6 -0.16 9.97 12.03
N LYS A 7 -0.18 9.92 13.36
CA LYS A 7 -0.05 11.11 14.21
C LYS A 7 1.39 11.59 14.22
N LEU A 8 1.58 12.88 13.92
CA LEU A 8 2.88 13.55 13.96
C LEU A 8 2.96 14.45 15.18
N SER A 9 4.11 14.45 15.86
CA SER A 9 4.39 15.35 16.97
C SER A 9 4.95 16.69 16.45
N PRO A 10 4.83 17.80 17.19
CA PRO A 10 5.52 19.03 16.83
C PRO A 10 7.04 18.82 16.70
N GLY A 11 7.62 19.31 15.61
CA GLY A 11 9.06 19.18 15.32
C GLY A 11 9.39 18.10 14.29
N ALA A 12 10.62 17.60 14.34
CA ALA A 12 11.10 16.60 13.40
C ALA A 12 10.51 15.21 13.73
N ASN A 13 9.90 14.58 12.73
CA ASN A 13 9.36 13.23 12.83
C ASN A 13 10.09 12.31 11.84
N HIS A 14 10.36 11.08 12.26
CA HIS A 14 10.85 10.01 11.39
C HIS A 14 9.76 8.95 11.28
N VAL A 15 9.28 8.71 10.06
CA VAL A 15 8.20 7.75 9.78
C VAL A 15 8.78 6.60 8.99
N GLU A 16 8.68 5.40 9.57
CA GLU A 16 9.05 4.14 8.92
C GLU A 16 7.76 3.37 8.59
N ARG A 17 7.69 2.82 7.37
CA ARG A 17 6.57 1.99 6.91
C ARG A 17 7.13 0.81 6.13
N LYS A 18 6.77 -0.40 6.54
CA LYS A 18 7.23 -1.62 5.86
C LYS A 18 6.39 -1.86 4.61
N SER A 19 7.00 -2.40 3.56
CA SER A 19 6.27 -2.71 2.31
C SER A 19 5.15 -3.74 2.51
N ILE A 20 5.26 -4.61 3.51
CA ILE A 20 4.25 -5.62 3.84
C ILE A 20 3.01 -5.03 4.51
N GLU A 21 3.09 -3.80 5.02
CA GLU A 21 1.98 -3.10 5.66
C GLU A 21 1.24 -2.20 4.64
N SER A 22 1.49 -2.36 3.34
CA SER A 22 0.86 -1.52 2.32
C SER A 22 -0.66 -1.73 2.30
N SER A 23 -1.42 -0.64 2.33
CA SER A 23 -2.89 -0.67 2.26
C SER A 23 -3.46 -1.03 0.88
N VAL A 24 -2.59 -1.35 -0.08
CA VAL A 24 -2.90 -1.71 -1.45
C VAL A 24 -2.80 -3.22 -1.65
N THR A 25 -1.99 -3.89 -0.82
CA THR A 25 -1.60 -5.28 -1.06
C THR A 25 -2.15 -6.25 -0.02
N VAL A 26 -2.18 -7.52 -0.40
CA VAL A 26 -2.60 -8.65 0.44
C VAL A 26 -1.56 -9.76 0.40
N PRO A 27 -1.42 -10.54 1.49
CA PRO A 27 -0.65 -11.77 1.48
C PRO A 27 -1.25 -12.77 0.51
N ASP A 28 -0.47 -13.80 0.23
CA ASP A 28 -0.92 -14.87 -0.65
C ASP A 28 -2.04 -15.67 0.02
N VAL A 29 -3.10 -15.93 -0.74
CA VAL A 29 -4.24 -16.72 -0.27
C VAL A 29 -3.74 -18.13 0.07
N PRO A 30 -4.06 -18.67 1.26
CA PRO A 30 -3.70 -20.03 1.64
C PRO A 30 -4.29 -21.05 0.67
N SER A 31 -3.62 -22.20 0.55
CA SER A 31 -4.15 -23.30 -0.25
C SER A 31 -5.44 -23.87 0.37
N PHE A 32 -6.29 -24.47 -0.46
CA PHE A 32 -7.52 -25.09 0.01
C PHE A 32 -7.26 -26.20 1.05
N GLN A 33 -6.18 -26.97 0.87
CA GLN A 33 -5.79 -28.00 1.83
C GLN A 33 -5.41 -27.39 3.18
N SER A 34 -4.63 -26.30 3.18
CA SER A 34 -4.25 -25.59 4.41
C SER A 34 -5.46 -25.07 5.19
N LEU A 35 -6.51 -24.63 4.48
CA LEU A 35 -7.77 -24.20 5.09
C LEU A 35 -8.55 -25.37 5.71
N ILE A 36 -8.61 -26.52 5.02
CA ILE A 36 -9.23 -27.74 5.55
C ILE A 36 -8.51 -28.20 6.81
N ASP A 37 -7.18 -28.31 6.74
CA ASP A 37 -6.36 -28.79 7.86
C ASP A 37 -6.52 -27.90 9.10
N ALA A 38 -6.58 -26.58 8.90
CA ALA A 38 -6.78 -25.62 9.98
C ALA A 38 -8.20 -25.69 10.56
N ALA A 39 -9.22 -25.89 9.72
CA ALA A 39 -10.60 -26.09 10.17
C ALA A 39 -10.74 -27.38 11.00
N ASP A 40 -10.11 -28.46 10.57
CA ASP A 40 -10.12 -29.76 11.24
C ASP A 40 -9.31 -29.75 12.55
N SER A 41 -8.25 -28.95 12.65
CA SER A 41 -7.45 -28.80 13.88
C SER A 41 -8.13 -27.95 14.96
N GLY A 42 -9.25 -27.28 14.65
CA GLY A 42 -9.96 -26.39 15.57
C GLY A 42 -9.20 -25.10 15.91
N SER A 43 -8.10 -24.81 15.22
CA SER A 43 -7.28 -23.59 15.38
C SER A 43 -7.54 -22.56 14.29
N PHE A 44 -8.65 -22.69 13.56
CA PHE A 44 -9.00 -21.83 12.44
C PHE A 44 -9.57 -20.49 12.92
N ASP A 45 -8.77 -19.44 12.83
CA ASP A 45 -9.25 -18.06 12.96
C ASP A 45 -9.39 -17.42 11.56
N MET A 46 -10.63 -17.13 11.17
CA MET A 46 -10.94 -16.41 9.94
C MET A 46 -10.35 -14.99 9.92
N HIS A 47 -10.09 -14.40 11.09
CA HIS A 47 -9.51 -13.05 11.19
C HIS A 47 -8.05 -12.99 10.75
N GLU A 48 -7.33 -14.13 10.74
CA GLU A 48 -5.95 -14.19 10.24
C GLU A 48 -5.86 -14.13 8.71
N PHE A 49 -6.95 -14.47 8.01
CA PHE A 49 -6.98 -14.37 6.56
C PHE A 49 -7.44 -12.97 6.16
N GLU A 50 -6.45 -12.15 5.79
CA GLU A 50 -6.72 -10.89 5.14
C GLU A 50 -7.69 -11.07 3.96
N ARG A 51 -8.48 -10.03 3.71
CA ARG A 51 -9.50 -10.02 2.67
C ARG A 51 -8.84 -10.39 1.34
N ALA A 52 -9.46 -11.28 0.55
CA ALA A 52 -8.91 -11.69 -0.75
C ALA A 52 -8.92 -10.57 -1.83
N CYS A 53 -9.38 -9.36 -1.48
CA CYS A 53 -9.35 -8.20 -2.36
C CYS A 53 -8.09 -7.39 -2.07
N GLY A 54 -7.21 -7.30 -3.06
CA GLY A 54 -6.00 -6.49 -3.01
C GLY A 54 -5.01 -6.93 -4.07
N ILE A 55 -3.95 -6.14 -4.28
CA ILE A 55 -2.84 -6.57 -5.14
C ILE A 55 -1.99 -7.58 -4.36
N PRO A 56 -1.55 -8.71 -4.94
CA PRO A 56 -0.68 -9.63 -4.20
C PRO A 56 0.60 -8.92 -3.73
N ASN A 57 1.07 -9.18 -2.50
CA ASN A 57 2.31 -8.58 -1.94
C ASN A 57 3.50 -8.70 -2.89
N ARG A 58 3.62 -9.84 -3.56
CA ARG A 58 4.65 -10.14 -4.58
C ARG A 58 4.55 -9.31 -5.87
N MET A 59 3.50 -8.51 -6.05
CA MET A 59 3.24 -7.66 -7.22
C MET A 59 3.21 -6.16 -6.88
N LEU A 60 3.65 -5.76 -5.69
CA LEU A 60 3.68 -4.35 -5.28
C LEU A 60 4.54 -3.48 -6.22
N LEU A 61 5.66 -4.03 -6.70
CA LEU A 61 6.61 -3.34 -7.56
C LEU A 61 6.49 -3.79 -9.01
N PRO A 62 6.67 -2.88 -9.98
CA PRO A 62 6.81 -3.27 -11.37
C PRO A 62 8.07 -4.13 -11.54
N LYS A 63 8.08 -5.00 -12.56
CA LYS A 63 9.20 -5.93 -12.84
C LYS A 63 10.57 -5.23 -12.89
N GLY A 64 10.63 -4.02 -13.45
CA GLY A 64 11.86 -3.29 -13.69
C GLY A 64 12.71 -3.92 -14.81
N LYS A 65 13.99 -3.58 -14.85
CA LYS A 65 14.97 -4.12 -15.82
C LYS A 65 16.24 -4.55 -15.10
N LYS A 66 17.06 -5.37 -15.75
CA LYS A 66 18.33 -5.88 -15.20
C LYS A 66 19.34 -4.77 -14.94
N ASP A 67 19.41 -3.79 -15.83
CA ASP A 67 20.22 -2.57 -15.74
C ASP A 67 19.64 -1.51 -14.79
N GLY A 68 18.46 -1.78 -14.21
CA GLY A 68 17.73 -0.87 -13.37
C GLY A 68 16.80 0.02 -14.18
N MET A 69 15.54 0.09 -13.76
CA MET A 69 14.56 1.00 -14.33
C MET A 69 14.30 2.15 -13.36
N GLU A 70 14.42 3.38 -13.86
CA GLU A 70 14.21 4.59 -13.08
C GLU A 70 12.71 4.87 -12.90
N PHE A 71 12.32 5.15 -11.66
CA PHE A 71 10.98 5.56 -11.27
C PHE A 71 11.07 6.80 -10.37
N SER A 72 10.00 7.61 -10.37
CA SER A 72 9.82 8.68 -9.40
C SER A 72 8.89 8.20 -8.29
N LEU A 73 9.44 8.01 -7.09
CA LEU A 73 8.67 7.77 -5.89
C LEU A 73 8.06 9.09 -5.42
N PHE A 74 6.73 9.14 -5.46
CA PHE A 74 5.95 10.29 -5.03
C PHE A 74 5.41 10.08 -3.61
N LEU A 75 5.60 11.07 -2.76
CA LEU A 75 5.04 11.14 -1.41
C LEU A 75 4.28 12.45 -1.26
N ALA A 76 3.06 12.37 -0.74
CA ALA A 76 2.26 13.52 -0.32
C ALA A 76 1.78 13.29 1.10
N VAL A 77 1.93 14.29 1.96
CA VAL A 77 1.39 14.30 3.32
C VAL A 77 0.24 15.27 3.36
N THR A 78 -0.95 14.81 3.72
CA THR A 78 -2.17 15.62 3.77
C THR A 78 -2.69 15.71 5.20
N ASP A 79 -3.59 16.67 5.44
CA ASP A 79 -4.18 16.85 6.76
C ASP A 79 -5.25 15.77 7.02
N GLY A 80 -4.87 14.78 7.82
CA GLY A 80 -5.74 13.67 8.18
C GLY A 80 -7.05 14.10 8.85
N SER A 81 -7.10 15.24 9.54
CA SER A 81 -8.34 15.72 10.18
C SER A 81 -9.43 16.10 9.18
N HIS A 82 -9.02 16.51 7.97
CA HIS A 82 -9.92 16.82 6.87
C HIS A 82 -10.22 15.61 5.98
N ASP A 83 -9.33 14.62 5.98
CA ASP A 83 -9.37 13.49 5.05
C ASP A 83 -10.07 12.28 5.66
N LEU A 84 -9.86 12.00 6.95
CA LEU A 84 -10.46 10.87 7.65
C LEU A 84 -11.99 10.94 7.69
N THR A 85 -12.66 9.82 7.42
CA THR A 85 -14.11 9.68 7.65
C THR A 85 -14.47 9.22 9.07
N HIS A 86 -13.50 8.67 9.82
CA HIS A 86 -13.72 8.14 11.18
C HIS A 86 -12.75 8.77 12.20
N PRO A 87 -13.13 8.82 13.49
CA PRO A 87 -12.30 9.41 14.55
C PRO A 87 -11.11 8.54 14.94
N ASP A 88 -11.14 7.24 14.62
CA ASP A 88 -10.02 6.35 14.89
C ASP A 88 -8.97 6.47 13.78
N VAL A 89 -7.84 7.09 14.15
CA VAL A 89 -6.71 7.37 13.25
C VAL A 89 -5.79 6.15 13.12
N GLU A 90 -5.80 5.24 14.09
CA GLU A 90 -4.80 4.16 14.20
C GLU A 90 -5.38 2.79 13.86
N SER A 91 -6.69 2.66 13.62
CA SER A 91 -7.23 1.42 13.07
C SER A 91 -6.72 1.25 11.63
N GLU A 92 -5.86 0.25 11.38
CA GLU A 92 -5.62 -0.22 10.03
C GLU A 92 -6.97 -0.70 9.49
N HIS A 93 -7.59 0.08 8.61
CA HIS A 93 -8.94 -0.16 8.07
C HIS A 93 -8.98 -1.42 7.16
N GLY A 94 -8.67 -2.59 7.70
CA GLY A 94 -8.68 -3.88 7.02
C GLY A 94 -7.56 -4.09 6.00
N GLY A 95 -6.37 -3.48 6.20
CA GLY A 95 -5.13 -3.74 5.45
C GLY A 95 -5.14 -3.46 3.94
N THR A 96 -6.30 -3.15 3.34
CA THR A 96 -6.52 -3.15 1.88
C THR A 96 -7.38 -1.97 1.41
N HIS A 97 -7.58 -0.99 2.30
CA HIS A 97 -8.56 0.07 2.09
C HIS A 97 -8.29 0.95 0.88
N ALA A 98 -7.05 1.03 0.39
CA ALA A 98 -6.72 1.90 -0.74
C ALA A 98 -7.49 1.52 -2.02
N HIS A 99 -7.67 0.22 -2.27
CA HIS A 99 -8.39 -0.28 -3.45
C HIS A 99 -9.69 -1.00 -3.12
N CYS A 100 -9.80 -1.61 -1.94
CA CYS A 100 -10.92 -2.47 -1.58
C CYS A 100 -11.84 -1.87 -0.51
N GLY A 101 -11.53 -0.64 -0.05
CA GLY A 101 -12.26 0.01 1.02
C GLY A 101 -12.22 -0.76 2.34
N ALA A 102 -13.07 -0.36 3.29
CA ALA A 102 -13.19 -1.00 4.60
C ALA A 102 -14.46 -1.87 4.64
N HIS A 103 -14.40 -3.03 5.31
CA HIS A 103 -15.54 -3.96 5.34
C HIS A 103 -16.67 -3.41 6.21
N GLY A 104 -17.85 -3.19 5.64
CA GLY A 104 -19.01 -2.71 6.41
C GLY A 104 -18.88 -1.26 6.88
N GLU A 105 -17.86 -0.53 6.41
CA GLU A 105 -17.56 0.84 6.79
C GLU A 105 -17.57 1.75 5.56
N VAL A 106 -17.71 3.06 5.79
CA VAL A 106 -17.52 4.08 4.75
C VAL A 106 -16.04 4.11 4.36
N TYR A 107 -15.75 4.36 3.09
CA TYR A 107 -14.37 4.51 2.61
C TYR A 107 -13.59 5.50 3.50
N PRO A 108 -12.38 5.15 3.98
CA PRO A 108 -11.74 5.85 5.09
C PRO A 108 -11.18 7.24 4.74
N ASP A 109 -11.22 7.64 3.46
CA ASP A 109 -10.65 8.89 2.96
C ASP A 109 -11.67 9.69 2.12
N LYS A 110 -11.93 10.93 2.53
CA LYS A 110 -12.85 11.87 1.87
C LYS A 110 -12.31 12.43 0.56
N ARG A 111 -11.00 12.30 0.29
CA ARG A 111 -10.39 12.81 -0.95
C ARG A 111 -10.79 11.97 -2.15
N PRO A 112 -10.77 12.55 -3.37
CA PRO A 112 -10.89 11.79 -4.60
C PRO A 112 -9.84 10.67 -4.66
N MET A 113 -10.23 9.49 -5.13
CA MET A 113 -9.28 8.41 -5.38
C MET A 113 -8.22 8.88 -6.38
N GLY A 114 -6.95 8.77 -5.99
CA GLY A 114 -5.81 9.25 -6.79
C GLY A 114 -5.31 10.65 -6.43
N PHE A 115 -5.95 11.36 -5.50
CA PHE A 115 -5.47 12.65 -5.02
C PHE A 115 -4.01 12.58 -4.52
N PRO A 116 -3.16 13.59 -4.82
CA PRO A 116 -3.42 14.81 -5.59
C PRO A 116 -3.13 14.69 -7.10
N LEU A 117 -2.99 13.47 -7.63
CA LEU A 117 -2.68 13.19 -9.04
C LEU A 117 -3.92 12.89 -9.88
N ASP A 118 -5.12 13.02 -9.31
CA ASP A 118 -6.40 12.78 -9.99
C ASP A 118 -6.72 13.85 -11.05
N ARG A 119 -6.11 15.03 -10.94
CA ARG A 119 -6.36 16.16 -11.83
C ARG A 119 -5.18 16.47 -12.72
N ARG A 120 -5.45 17.09 -13.87
CA ARG A 120 -4.41 17.60 -14.76
C ARG A 120 -3.64 18.72 -14.08
N ILE A 121 -2.32 18.58 -14.00
CA ILE A 121 -1.41 19.58 -13.47
C ILE A 121 -0.55 20.09 -14.64
N PRO A 122 -0.90 21.26 -15.22
CA PRO A 122 -0.18 21.79 -16.37
C PRO A 122 1.19 22.37 -15.99
N ASP A 123 1.36 22.74 -14.72
CA ASP A 123 2.56 23.40 -14.22
C ASP A 123 3.17 22.60 -13.07
N ARG A 124 4.40 22.14 -13.27
CA ARG A 124 5.13 21.33 -12.29
C ARG A 124 5.52 22.14 -11.05
N ARG A 125 5.68 23.46 -11.18
CA ARG A 125 6.07 24.35 -10.06
C ARG A 125 5.11 24.25 -8.88
N VAL A 126 3.84 23.95 -9.14
CA VAL A 126 2.84 23.69 -8.11
C VAL A 126 3.31 22.61 -7.12
N PHE A 127 3.93 21.54 -7.62
CA PHE A 127 4.48 20.51 -6.75
C PHE A 127 5.80 20.89 -6.11
N ASP A 128 6.68 21.54 -6.87
CA ASP A 128 8.01 21.90 -6.39
C ASP A 128 7.96 22.95 -5.26
N GLU A 129 6.93 23.81 -5.26
CA GLU A 129 6.67 24.82 -4.23
C GLU A 129 5.90 24.29 -3.01
N THR A 130 5.29 23.10 -3.13
CA THR A 130 4.48 22.51 -2.05
C THR A 130 5.38 21.76 -1.05
N THR A 131 5.40 22.21 0.21
CA THR A 131 6.34 21.69 1.23
C THR A 131 6.01 20.28 1.73
N ASN A 132 4.76 19.85 1.60
CA ASN A 132 4.25 18.56 2.02
C ASN A 132 4.19 17.51 0.89
N ILE A 133 4.80 17.80 -0.26
CA ILE A 133 4.92 16.88 -1.39
C ILE A 133 6.40 16.71 -1.75
N LYS A 134 6.82 15.48 -2.04
CA LYS A 134 8.20 15.20 -2.44
C LYS A 134 8.26 14.09 -3.48
N PHE A 135 9.12 14.31 -4.49
CA PHE A 135 9.51 13.29 -5.46
C PHE A 135 10.94 12.84 -5.16
N THR A 136 11.17 11.53 -5.16
CA THR A 136 12.50 10.93 -5.03
C THR A 136 12.73 9.97 -6.19
N HIS A 137 13.89 10.04 -6.83
CA HIS A 137 14.23 9.10 -7.88
C HIS A 137 14.73 7.79 -7.28
N VAL A 138 14.14 6.68 -7.71
CA VAL A 138 14.48 5.31 -7.27
C VAL A 138 14.71 4.41 -8.47
N LYS A 139 15.50 3.34 -8.28
CA LYS A 139 15.76 2.34 -9.32
C LYS A 139 15.23 0.98 -8.89
N VAL A 140 14.52 0.32 -9.80
CA VAL A 140 14.03 -1.06 -9.60
C VAL A 140 14.81 -1.99 -10.51
N TYR A 141 15.44 -3.00 -9.91
CA TYR A 141 16.27 -3.98 -10.59
C TYR A 141 15.56 -5.33 -10.66
N HIS A 142 15.63 -5.96 -11.83
CA HIS A 142 15.12 -7.32 -12.03
C HIS A 142 16.27 -8.33 -12.00
N ASP A 143 16.23 -9.28 -11.06
CA ASP A 143 17.18 -10.41 -11.02
C ASP A 143 16.61 -11.63 -11.77
N GLU A 144 17.08 -11.83 -12.99
CA GLU A 144 16.68 -12.96 -13.85
C GLU A 144 17.13 -14.32 -13.31
N ARG A 145 18.18 -14.38 -12.47
CA ARG A 145 18.73 -15.65 -11.97
C ARG A 145 17.75 -16.40 -11.06
N LYS A 146 16.76 -15.70 -10.52
CA LYS A 146 15.70 -16.28 -9.69
C LYS A 146 14.59 -16.97 -10.50
N PHE A 147 14.63 -16.92 -11.83
CA PHE A 147 13.62 -17.53 -12.72
C PHE A 147 14.17 -18.71 -13.53
N THR A 148 15.30 -19.29 -13.13
CA THR A 148 15.79 -20.54 -13.74
C THR A 148 14.78 -21.64 -13.40
N VAL A 149 13.86 -21.90 -14.34
CA VAL A 149 12.95 -23.04 -14.31
C VAL A 149 13.83 -24.27 -14.13
N VAL A 150 13.64 -24.99 -13.02
CA VAL A 150 14.17 -26.34 -12.87
C VAL A 150 13.52 -27.13 -14.01
N GLY A 151 14.30 -27.33 -15.08
CA GLY A 151 13.85 -28.00 -16.29
C GLY A 151 13.29 -29.38 -15.97
N ALA A 152 12.26 -29.75 -16.72
CA ALA A 152 11.62 -31.05 -16.74
C ALA A 152 12.59 -32.21 -16.99
#